data_AF-W2MST9-F1
#
_entry.id   AF-W2MST9-F1
#
_cell.length_a   1.000
_cell.length_b   1.000
_cell.length_c   1.000
_cell.angle_alpha   90.00
_cell.angle_beta   90.00
_cell.angle_gamma   90.00
#
_symmetry.space_group_name_H-M   'P 1'
#
loop_
_entity.id
_entity.type
_entity.pdbx_description
1 polymer ?
#
loop_
_entity_poly.entity_id
_entity_poly.type
_entity_poly.pdbx_seq_one_letter_code
_entity_poly.pdbx_strand_id
1 'polypeptide(L)'
;GGNAVDQSSTVQGLTVQGNTIQNSDNGIRIKTIIGLKGLVSDVKYVDNKLQNVKNAIVMHSDYSKSKGGYTGSATSQVQITGVTVSGLTGSATNLYDIVANPKVVSDWSFSGIKVSASANGKAVGQPNSVSV
;
A
#
# COMPACT_ATOMS: atom_id res chain seq x y z
N GLY A 1 -10.51 -5.71 7.11
CA GLY A 1 -11.00 -4.98 8.30
C GLY A 1 -12.42 -5.43 8.62
N GLY A 2 -12.77 -5.39 9.91
CA GLY A 2 -14.05 -5.78 10.49
C GLY A 2 -14.38 -4.97 11.75
N ASN A 3 -15.34 -5.43 12.55
CA ASN A 3 -15.77 -4.74 13.78
C ASN A 3 -14.77 -4.89 14.95
N ALA A 4 -13.89 -5.88 14.88
CA ALA A 4 -12.83 -6.16 15.85
C ALA A 4 -11.53 -6.51 15.12
N VAL A 5 -10.44 -6.67 15.88
CA VAL A 5 -9.21 -7.31 15.39
C VAL A 5 -9.32 -8.79 15.74
N ASP A 6 -9.44 -9.63 14.71
CA ASP A 6 -9.61 -11.07 14.79
C ASP A 6 -8.99 -11.75 13.56
N GLN A 7 -9.10 -13.07 13.45
CA GLN A 7 -8.54 -13.83 12.33
C GLN A 7 -9.09 -13.39 10.97
N SER A 8 -10.37 -13.01 10.87
CA SER A 8 -11.01 -12.61 9.62
C SER A 8 -10.59 -11.22 9.13
N SER A 9 -10.08 -10.40 10.05
CA SER A 9 -9.68 -9.00 9.84
C SER A 9 -8.17 -8.79 9.90
N THR A 10 -7.40 -9.88 10.01
CA THR A 10 -5.94 -9.87 10.14
C THR A 10 -5.27 -10.48 8.91
N VAL A 11 -4.27 -9.77 8.39
CA VAL A 11 -3.29 -10.29 7.42
C VAL A 11 -1.93 -10.17 8.08
N GLN A 12 -1.23 -11.29 8.22
CA GLN A 12 0.09 -11.33 8.85
C GLN A 12 1.03 -12.29 8.11
N GLY A 13 2.29 -11.89 7.92
CA GLY A 13 3.33 -12.75 7.34
C GLY A 13 3.22 -12.96 5.83
N LEU A 14 2.48 -12.10 5.11
CA LEU A 14 2.31 -12.22 3.67
C LEU A 14 3.60 -11.86 2.94
N THR A 15 4.10 -12.75 2.09
CA THR A 15 5.20 -12.46 1.15
C THR A 15 4.71 -12.60 -0.29
N VAL A 16 4.95 -11.57 -1.11
CA VAL A 16 4.65 -11.52 -2.53
C VAL A 16 5.94 -11.19 -3.27
N GLN A 17 6.54 -12.19 -3.93
CA GLN A 17 7.89 -12.07 -4.45
C GLN A 17 8.04 -12.53 -5.90
N GLY A 18 8.90 -11.84 -6.67
CA GLY A 18 9.34 -12.27 -8.00
C GLY A 18 8.28 -12.20 -9.10
N ASN A 19 7.20 -11.43 -8.89
CA ASN A 19 6.10 -11.35 -9.83
C ASN A 19 6.34 -10.27 -10.89
N THR A 20 5.71 -10.44 -12.06
CA THR A 20 5.56 -9.37 -13.04
C THR A 20 4.11 -8.89 -13.05
N ILE A 21 3.90 -7.59 -12.87
CA ILE A 21 2.58 -6.94 -12.93
C ILE A 21 2.58 -6.04 -14.16
N GLN A 22 1.69 -6.32 -15.10
CA GLN A 22 1.69 -5.67 -16.42
C GLN A 22 0.34 -5.08 -16.80
N ASN A 23 0.35 -3.96 -17.54
CA ASN A 23 -0.84 -3.31 -18.12
C ASN A 23 -1.97 -3.13 -17.10
N SER A 24 -1.62 -2.64 -15.92
CA SER A 24 -2.49 -2.64 -14.74
C SER A 24 -2.58 -1.27 -14.11
N ASP A 25 -3.71 -0.98 -13.47
CA ASP A 25 -3.86 0.28 -12.74
C ASP A 25 -2.90 0.39 -11.56
N ASN A 26 -2.59 -0.72 -10.89
CA ASN A 26 -1.81 -0.69 -9.66
C ASN A 26 -0.76 -1.81 -9.68
N GLY A 27 0.43 -1.50 -9.19
CA GLY A 27 1.46 -2.46 -8.86
C GLY A 27 1.18 -3.05 -7.48
N ILE A 28 1.99 -2.64 -6.50
CA ILE A 28 1.79 -3.05 -5.11
C ILE A 28 0.63 -2.25 -4.52
N ARG A 29 -0.35 -2.93 -3.91
CA ARG A 29 -1.51 -2.26 -3.31
C ARG A 29 -1.95 -2.84 -1.98
N ILE A 30 -2.03 -1.98 -0.96
CA ILE A 30 -2.76 -2.24 0.29
C ILE A 30 -3.92 -1.25 0.38
N LYS A 31 -5.12 -1.76 0.69
CA LYS A 31 -6.31 -0.94 0.94
C LYS A 31 -7.08 -1.40 2.17
N THR A 32 -7.37 -0.49 3.09
CA THR A 32 -8.16 -0.76 4.30
C THR A 32 -9.44 0.07 4.32
N ILE A 33 -10.49 -0.49 4.95
CA ILE A 33 -11.84 0.06 4.89
C ILE A 33 -12.02 1.10 5.98
N ILE A 34 -12.59 2.25 5.63
CA ILE A 34 -12.90 3.34 6.57
C ILE A 34 -13.73 2.88 7.76
N GLY A 35 -13.45 3.41 8.95
CA GLY A 35 -14.17 3.12 10.19
C GLY A 35 -13.98 1.71 10.76
N LEU A 36 -13.42 0.77 9.98
CA LEU A 36 -13.22 -0.62 10.42
C LEU A 36 -11.85 -0.82 11.07
N LYS A 37 -11.79 -1.84 11.94
CA LYS A 37 -10.58 -2.30 12.65
C LYS A 37 -9.97 -3.51 11.98
N GLY A 38 -8.74 -3.84 12.34
CA GLY A 38 -8.01 -5.00 11.83
C GLY A 38 -6.51 -4.82 11.98
N LEU A 39 -5.75 -5.78 11.45
CA LEU A 39 -4.29 -5.75 11.47
C LEU A 39 -3.74 -6.19 10.10
N VAL A 40 -2.79 -5.43 9.58
CA VAL A 40 -1.92 -5.80 8.47
C VAL A 40 -0.50 -5.67 9.00
N SER A 41 0.21 -6.78 9.12
CA SER A 41 1.56 -6.80 9.71
C SER A 41 2.50 -7.78 9.02
N ASP A 42 3.81 -7.51 9.06
CA ASP A 42 4.85 -8.36 8.44
C ASP A 42 4.51 -8.72 6.98
N VAL A 43 4.25 -7.69 6.17
CA VAL A 43 3.93 -7.85 4.74
C VAL A 43 5.13 -7.47 3.91
N LYS A 44 5.53 -8.35 2.99
CA LYS A 44 6.73 -8.19 2.16
C LYS A 44 6.40 -8.28 0.68
N TYR A 45 6.78 -7.25 -0.07
CA TYR A 45 6.77 -7.23 -1.53
C TYR A 45 8.21 -7.16 -2.02
N VAL A 46 8.73 -8.27 -2.55
CA VAL A 46 10.17 -8.43 -2.82
C VAL A 46 10.39 -8.70 -4.31
N ASP A 47 11.32 -7.97 -4.93
CA ASP A 47 11.80 -8.22 -6.30
C ASP A 47 10.68 -8.35 -7.35
N ASN A 48 9.59 -7.58 -7.19
CA ASN A 48 8.52 -7.53 -8.17
C ASN A 48 8.88 -6.56 -9.30
N LYS A 49 8.37 -6.82 -10.51
CA LYS A 49 8.60 -6.03 -11.72
C LYS A 49 7.29 -5.44 -12.24
N LEU A 50 7.29 -4.16 -12.55
CA LEU A 50 6.15 -3.43 -13.13
C LEU A 50 6.37 -3.18 -14.63
N GLN A 51 5.33 -3.34 -15.43
CA GLN A 51 5.36 -3.05 -16.85
C GLN A 51 4.10 -2.28 -17.24
N ASN A 52 4.26 -1.02 -17.64
CA ASN A 52 3.13 -0.20 -18.08
C ASN A 52 2.01 -0.15 -17.02
N VAL A 53 2.38 0.21 -15.79
CA VAL A 53 1.46 0.29 -14.64
C VAL A 53 1.11 1.75 -14.34
N LYS A 54 -0.13 2.04 -13.96
CA LYS A 54 -0.50 3.43 -13.65
C LYS A 54 0.09 3.90 -12.31
N ASN A 55 -0.11 3.17 -11.21
CA ASN A 55 0.42 3.52 -9.89
C ASN A 55 1.33 2.40 -9.35
N ALA A 56 2.60 2.68 -9.10
CA ALA A 56 3.56 1.65 -8.71
C ALA A 56 3.32 1.13 -7.29
N ILE A 57 3.21 2.03 -6.31
CA ILE A 57 2.95 1.70 -4.90
C ILE A 57 1.71 2.45 -4.43
N VAL A 58 0.71 1.69 -3.98
CA VAL A 58 -0.61 2.21 -3.58
C VAL A 58 -0.88 1.81 -2.13
N MET A 59 -1.02 2.78 -1.24
CA MET A 59 -1.31 2.53 0.18
C MET A 59 -2.47 3.42 0.63
N HIS A 60 -3.65 2.83 0.78
CA HIS A 60 -4.87 3.56 1.10
C HIS A 60 -5.53 3.04 2.37
N SER A 61 -5.95 3.96 3.24
CA SER A 61 -6.76 3.66 4.43
C SER A 61 -8.08 4.43 4.46
N ASP A 62 -8.54 4.80 3.27
CA ASP A 62 -9.72 5.60 2.99
C ASP A 62 -10.73 4.89 2.06
N TYR A 63 -10.59 3.57 1.87
CA TYR A 63 -11.46 2.80 0.98
C TYR A 63 -12.86 2.65 1.56
N SER A 64 -13.87 3.00 0.78
CA SER A 64 -15.27 2.78 1.11
C SER A 64 -15.87 1.66 0.26
N LYS A 65 -16.45 0.65 0.93
CA LYS A 65 -17.19 -0.42 0.25
C LYS A 65 -18.46 0.11 -0.43
N SER A 66 -19.18 1.04 0.19
CA SER A 66 -20.42 1.60 -0.36
C SER A 66 -20.16 2.50 -1.58
N LYS A 67 -19.05 3.24 -1.58
CA LYS A 67 -18.61 4.04 -2.74
C LYS A 67 -17.97 3.17 -3.83
N GLY A 68 -17.42 2.01 -3.47
CA GLY A 68 -16.59 1.20 -4.35
C GLY A 68 -15.22 1.83 -4.66
N GLY A 69 -14.72 2.73 -3.80
CA GLY A 69 -13.50 3.49 -4.09
C GLY A 69 -12.99 4.33 -2.92
N TYR A 70 -11.96 5.12 -3.19
CA TYR A 70 -11.29 5.97 -2.21
C TYR A 70 -12.10 7.22 -1.91
N THR A 71 -12.18 7.59 -0.63
CA THR A 71 -12.96 8.76 -0.18
C THR A 71 -12.14 10.04 -0.11
N GLY A 72 -10.81 9.94 -0.08
CA GLY A 72 -9.89 11.03 0.22
C GLY A 72 -9.71 11.29 1.72
N SER A 73 -10.49 10.63 2.59
CA SER A 73 -10.43 10.79 4.05
C SER A 73 -10.04 9.47 4.72
N ALA A 74 -8.75 9.37 5.05
CA ALA A 74 -8.16 8.20 5.68
C ALA A 74 -8.61 8.04 7.13
N THR A 75 -9.70 7.29 7.32
CA THR A 75 -10.36 7.08 8.62
C THR A 75 -10.44 5.60 9.01
N SER A 76 -9.78 4.70 8.27
CA SER A 76 -9.64 3.31 8.72
C SER A 76 -8.92 3.25 10.08
N GLN A 77 -9.35 2.30 10.91
CA GLN A 77 -8.73 1.97 12.19
C GLN A 77 -7.90 0.69 12.10
N VAL A 78 -7.69 0.15 10.89
CA VAL A 78 -6.82 -1.00 10.65
C VAL A 78 -5.37 -0.57 10.83
N GLN A 79 -4.65 -1.24 11.73
CA GLN A 79 -3.21 -1.04 11.89
C GLN A 79 -2.47 -1.64 10.69
N ILE A 80 -1.59 -0.87 10.05
CA ILE A 80 -0.76 -1.28 8.92
C ILE A 80 0.71 -1.04 9.28
N THR A 81 1.35 -2.07 9.81
CA THR A 81 2.71 -1.97 10.36
C THR A 81 3.65 -2.98 9.69
N GLY A 82 4.95 -2.73 9.68
CA GLY A 82 5.94 -3.70 9.18
C GLY A 82 5.73 -4.06 7.71
N VAL A 83 5.55 -3.05 6.85
CA VAL A 83 5.39 -3.25 5.40
C VAL A 83 6.73 -3.02 4.71
N THR A 84 7.23 -4.03 4.01
CA THR A 84 8.46 -3.95 3.22
C THR A 84 8.13 -3.97 1.73
N VAL A 85 8.66 -3.01 0.98
CA VAL A 85 8.75 -3.05 -0.48
C VAL A 85 10.22 -2.95 -0.85
N SER A 86 10.78 -4.04 -1.37
CA SER A 86 12.21 -4.11 -1.69
C SER A 86 12.44 -4.58 -3.12
N GLY A 87 13.36 -3.93 -3.84
CA GLY A 87 13.76 -4.37 -5.18
C GLY A 87 12.68 -4.19 -6.25
N LEU A 88 11.70 -3.29 -6.04
CA LEU A 88 10.65 -3.02 -7.02
C LEU A 88 11.26 -2.34 -8.25
N THR A 89 11.11 -2.94 -9.44
CA THR A 89 11.68 -2.43 -10.69
C THR A 89 10.62 -2.21 -11.76
N GLY A 90 10.95 -1.50 -12.84
CA GLY A 90 10.13 -1.45 -14.05
C GLY A 90 9.62 -0.07 -14.43
N SER A 91 8.41 0.03 -14.98
CA SER A 91 7.82 1.30 -15.44
C SER A 91 6.44 1.57 -14.85
N ALA A 92 6.18 2.83 -14.51
CA ALA A 92 4.87 3.30 -14.10
C ALA A 92 4.58 4.75 -14.51
N THR A 93 3.33 5.19 -14.39
CA THR A 93 3.01 6.63 -14.49
C THR A 93 3.37 7.33 -13.18
N ASN A 94 2.74 6.93 -12.07
CA ASN A 94 2.97 7.48 -10.74
C ASN A 94 3.79 6.51 -9.89
N LEU A 95 4.81 7.02 -9.19
CA LEU A 95 5.56 6.22 -8.22
C LEU A 95 4.71 5.90 -6.98
N TYR A 96 4.00 6.89 -6.45
CA TYR A 96 3.17 6.75 -5.25
C TYR A 96 1.72 7.20 -5.47
N ASP A 97 0.79 6.44 -4.89
CA ASP A 97 -0.60 6.84 -4.63
C ASP A 97 -0.94 6.44 -3.19
N ILE A 98 -0.58 7.31 -2.24
CA ILE A 98 -0.66 7.05 -0.81
C ILE A 98 -1.58 8.06 -0.13
N VAL A 99 -2.63 7.55 0.51
CA VAL A 99 -3.54 8.29 1.40
C VAL A 99 -3.78 7.43 2.64
N ALA A 100 -2.90 7.61 3.62
CA ALA A 100 -2.85 6.84 4.85
C ALA A 100 -3.29 7.66 6.07
N ASN A 101 -3.85 6.99 7.08
CA ASN A 101 -4.15 7.57 8.37
C ASN A 101 -2.87 7.48 9.21
N PRO A 102 -2.19 8.60 9.52
CA PRO A 102 -0.89 8.58 10.18
C PRO A 102 -0.94 7.98 11.60
N LYS A 103 -2.14 7.81 12.18
CA LYS A 103 -2.32 7.21 13.51
C LYS A 103 -2.28 5.67 13.52
N VAL A 104 -2.31 5.04 12.36
CA VAL A 104 -2.43 3.57 12.24
C VAL A 104 -1.38 2.95 11.32
N VAL A 105 -0.39 3.74 10.89
CA VAL A 105 0.70 3.26 10.03
C VAL A 105 2.05 3.47 10.71
N SER A 106 2.90 2.45 10.68
CA SER A 106 4.26 2.52 11.22
C SER A 106 5.18 1.54 10.48
N ASP A 107 6.49 1.72 10.63
CA ASP A 107 7.50 0.71 10.27
C ASP A 107 7.40 0.22 8.82
N TRP A 108 7.17 1.16 7.90
CA TRP A 108 7.29 0.86 6.47
C TRP A 108 8.75 1.02 6.04
N SER A 109 9.19 0.16 5.13
CA SER A 109 10.53 0.19 4.56
C SER A 109 10.46 0.02 3.04
N PHE A 110 10.80 1.08 2.31
CA PHE A 110 10.91 1.07 0.86
C PHE A 110 12.38 1.16 0.47
N SER A 111 12.91 0.15 -0.22
CA SER A 111 14.32 0.07 -0.59
C SER A 111 14.51 -0.52 -1.99
N GLY A 112 15.57 -0.09 -2.67
CA GLY A 112 15.86 -0.58 -4.02
C GLY A 112 14.74 -0.32 -5.04
N ILE A 113 13.96 0.76 -4.84
CA ILE A 113 12.88 1.16 -5.77
C ILE A 113 13.51 1.76 -7.03
N LYS A 114 13.52 0.98 -8.11
CA LYS A 114 14.08 1.33 -9.42
C LYS A 114 12.97 1.30 -10.48
N VAL A 115 11.91 2.04 -10.22
CA VAL A 115 10.78 2.21 -11.14
C VAL A 115 10.97 3.51 -11.91
N SER A 116 11.00 3.42 -13.24
CA SER A 116 10.93 4.59 -14.12
C SER A 116 9.50 5.12 -14.13
N ALA A 117 9.23 6.06 -13.23
CA ALA A 117 7.94 6.75 -13.12
C ALA A 117 7.98 8.10 -13.85
N SER A 118 6.88 8.50 -14.51
CA SER A 118 6.77 9.84 -15.12
C SER A 118 6.42 10.93 -14.11
N ALA A 119 5.88 10.57 -12.95
CA ALA A 119 5.61 11.47 -11.83
C ALA A 119 5.86 10.77 -10.48
N ASN A 120 6.22 11.55 -9.46
CA ASN A 120 6.31 11.02 -8.09
C ASN A 120 4.93 10.63 -7.54
N GLY A 121 3.88 11.33 -7.97
CA GLY A 121 2.51 11.07 -7.53
C GLY A 121 2.19 11.73 -6.19
N LYS A 122 1.30 11.11 -5.40
CA LYS A 122 0.80 11.65 -4.13
C LYS A 122 1.21 10.76 -2.99
N ALA A 123 1.74 11.36 -1.92
CA ALA A 123 1.92 10.68 -0.65
C ALA A 123 1.49 11.55 0.53
N VAL A 124 0.48 11.08 1.25
CA VAL A 124 -0.08 11.76 2.43
C VAL A 124 -0.32 10.74 3.54
N GLY A 125 0.18 11.06 4.74
CA GLY A 125 -0.05 10.30 5.97
C GLY A 125 0.73 9.00 6.10
N GLN A 126 1.72 8.78 5.23
CA GLN A 126 2.74 7.74 5.39
C GLN A 126 3.52 7.89 6.71
N PRO A 127 4.12 6.81 7.24
CA PRO A 127 4.98 6.90 8.41
C PRO A 127 6.31 7.59 8.06
N ASN A 128 6.92 8.24 9.04
CA ASN A 128 8.20 8.94 8.89
C ASN A 128 9.38 8.02 8.51
N SER A 129 9.21 6.70 8.61
CA SER A 129 10.23 5.71 8.25
C SER A 129 10.47 5.60 6.74
N VAL A 130 9.58 6.16 5.91
CA VAL A 130 9.76 6.23 4.45
C VAL A 130 9.85 7.67 3.99
N SER A 131 10.88 7.96 3.20
CA SER A 131 10.98 9.22 2.46
C SER A 131 10.36 8.99 1.08
N VAL A 132 9.24 9.66 0.82
CA VAL A 132 8.42 9.53 -0.40
C VAL A 132 8.14 10.88 -1.03
#